data_AF-A0A955ZJT6-F1
#
_entry.id   AF-A0A955ZJT6-F1
#
_cell.length_a   1.000
_cell.length_b   1.000
_cell.length_c   1.000
_cell.angle_alpha   90.00
_cell.angle_beta   90.00
_cell.angle_gamma   90.00
#
_symmetry.space_group_name_H-M   'P 1'
#
loop_
_entity.id
_entity.type
_entity.pdbx_description
1 polymer ?
#
loop_
_entity_poly.entity_id
_entity_poly.type
_entity_poly.pdbx_seq_one_letter_code
_entity_poly.pdbx_strand_id
1 'polypeptide(L)'
;AGTGGTAGTGGAAGAAGSAGTGGTAGAAGSAGAGGTSSCIELSPTAFSIDPNGTSTAQGVVGSPGATLGGALPDSFYVQFYSDTTGSFDLASGNNASFATCDQCVLVTQDVSGTTASKYFYQSAGSIQVNKPPISSGGISGSLSNVTLVEVTIDSNYVSTPVPGGACLHVSSASFDAGCGNNVLESGEACDGTALGSSTCSTFGFTGGQLGCSSSCQYDTSGCTGFSCSATDLGTFAGTTLNETGDTCTATSQYDVAQSPTSACSFNDSPGPERLYALTLQPGTKVRVDLTNIAFDAALWVVTSCADKTGNTCVDISDTLGNESLTLENTSSADATYYVIVDGYSTSDCGTYALTISDIAVPGSWTCDPSYFAALDGCDCECGAWDPDCNDPNASVYGCSSSQSCVQPGVCQ
;
A
#
# COMPACT_ATOMS: atom_id res chain seq x y z
N ALA A 1 31.71 -4.17 -54.53
CA ALA A 1 32.96 -3.64 -53.98
C ALA A 1 32.99 -4.02 -52.51
N GLY A 2 33.63 -5.10 -52.05
CA GLY A 2 35.06 -5.42 -52.20
C GLY A 2 35.85 -4.37 -51.41
N THR A 3 36.61 -4.64 -50.34
CA THR A 3 37.38 -5.80 -49.85
C THR A 3 37.83 -5.41 -48.41
N GLY A 4 38.09 -6.25 -47.39
CA GLY A 4 38.76 -7.55 -47.33
C GLY A 4 40.12 -7.42 -46.59
N GLY A 5 40.35 -8.24 -45.55
CA GLY A 5 41.67 -8.54 -44.94
C GLY A 5 41.71 -8.41 -43.39
N THR A 6 41.55 -9.41 -42.49
CA THR A 6 42.33 -10.65 -42.17
C THR A 6 43.83 -10.42 -41.93
N ALA A 7 44.57 -11.01 -40.98
CA ALA A 7 44.38 -12.03 -39.93
C ALA A 7 45.73 -12.18 -39.14
N GLY A 8 45.73 -12.96 -38.05
CA GLY A 8 46.92 -13.65 -37.50
C GLY A 8 46.99 -13.65 -35.96
N THR A 9 46.46 -14.65 -35.22
CA THR A 9 47.05 -15.95 -34.80
C THR A 9 48.30 -15.81 -33.91
N GLY A 10 48.52 -16.49 -32.78
CA GLY A 10 47.83 -17.59 -32.10
C GLY A 10 48.75 -18.19 -31.01
N GLY A 11 48.23 -19.18 -30.25
CA GLY A 11 48.99 -20.15 -29.44
C GLY A 11 48.97 -19.90 -27.92
N ALA A 12 48.89 -20.88 -27.04
CA ALA A 12 48.56 -22.31 -27.13
C ALA A 12 48.28 -22.81 -25.69
N ALA A 13 47.41 -23.82 -25.57
CA ALA A 13 47.08 -24.50 -24.33
C ALA A 13 48.06 -25.65 -24.01
N GLY A 14 48.19 -25.99 -22.73
CA GLY A 14 48.73 -27.26 -22.22
C GLY A 14 48.95 -27.17 -20.72
N ALA A 15 48.85 -28.21 -19.90
CA ALA A 15 48.27 -29.55 -19.97
C ALA A 15 48.19 -30.01 -18.50
N ALA A 16 47.25 -30.90 -18.18
CA ALA A 16 47.07 -31.51 -16.88
C ALA A 16 48.21 -32.48 -16.51
N GLY A 17 48.50 -32.61 -15.21
CA GLY A 17 49.37 -33.63 -14.63
C GLY A 17 48.98 -33.93 -13.17
N SER A 18 48.62 -35.18 -12.89
CA SER A 18 48.14 -35.69 -11.60
C SER A 18 49.23 -36.00 -10.57
N ALA A 19 48.81 -35.94 -9.30
CA ALA A 19 49.13 -36.81 -8.16
C ALA A 19 50.59 -37.11 -7.76
N GLY A 20 50.92 -36.77 -6.51
CA GLY A 20 52.04 -37.32 -5.74
C GLY A 20 51.75 -37.23 -4.23
N THR A 21 51.69 -38.39 -3.58
CA THR A 21 51.41 -38.61 -2.16
C THR A 21 52.64 -38.49 -1.26
N GLY A 22 52.44 -38.04 -0.02
CA GLY A 22 53.10 -38.59 1.18
C GLY A 22 54.49 -38.08 1.56
N GLY A 23 54.61 -37.48 2.74
CA GLY A 23 55.89 -37.20 3.39
C GLY A 23 55.72 -36.41 4.69
N THR A 24 55.56 -37.11 5.81
CA THR A 24 55.66 -36.55 7.16
C THR A 24 57.12 -36.46 7.62
N ALA A 25 57.32 -35.60 8.63
CA ALA A 25 58.45 -35.49 9.57
C ALA A 25 59.48 -34.39 9.30
N GLY A 26 59.68 -33.54 10.32
CA GLY A 26 60.87 -32.70 10.45
C GLY A 26 60.66 -31.43 11.27
N ALA A 27 60.40 -31.55 12.57
CA ALA A 27 60.61 -30.45 13.49
C ALA A 27 62.12 -30.27 13.71
N ALA A 28 62.65 -29.08 13.43
CA ALA A 28 63.92 -28.59 13.95
C ALA A 28 63.87 -27.06 14.02
N GLY A 29 63.93 -26.52 15.23
CA GLY A 29 63.92 -25.09 15.49
C GLY A 29 65.27 -24.43 15.17
N SER A 30 65.21 -23.12 14.92
CA SER A 30 66.30 -22.20 15.19
C SER A 30 65.71 -20.81 15.45
N ALA A 31 66.12 -20.24 16.58
CA ALA A 31 65.67 -18.98 17.14
C ALA A 31 66.25 -17.76 16.40
N GLY A 32 65.50 -16.65 16.39
CA GLY A 32 66.07 -15.33 16.09
C GLY A 32 65.08 -14.23 15.70
N ALA A 33 64.63 -13.48 16.73
CA ALA A 33 64.25 -12.06 16.73
C ALA A 33 62.85 -11.59 16.23
N GLY A 34 62.07 -11.03 17.19
CA GLY A 34 61.07 -9.97 16.94
C GLY A 34 59.62 -10.42 16.74
N GLY A 35 58.95 -10.88 17.79
CA GLY A 35 57.51 -11.19 17.72
C GLY A 35 56.64 -9.94 17.61
N THR A 36 56.20 -9.59 16.40
CA THR A 36 54.98 -8.79 16.19
C THR A 36 53.80 -9.74 16.33
N SER A 37 53.06 -9.67 17.44
CA SER A 37 51.78 -10.39 17.54
C SER A 37 50.85 -9.87 16.44
N SER A 38 50.31 -10.78 15.63
CA SER A 38 49.22 -10.48 14.70
C SER A 38 48.07 -9.77 15.45
N CYS A 39 47.48 -8.75 14.85
CA CYS A 39 46.36 -8.02 15.45
C CYS A 39 45.20 -8.95 15.81
N ILE A 40 44.41 -8.56 16.81
CA ILE A 40 43.21 -9.30 17.20
C ILE A 40 42.17 -9.12 16.09
N GLU A 41 41.73 -10.22 15.48
CA GLU A 41 40.66 -10.19 14.48
C GLU A 41 39.32 -9.90 15.15
N LEU A 42 38.60 -8.93 14.61
CA LEU A 42 37.25 -8.57 15.00
C LEU A 42 36.23 -9.10 13.98
N SER A 43 34.99 -9.26 14.41
CA SER A 43 33.87 -9.57 13.52
C SER A 43 32.70 -8.65 13.87
N PRO A 44 32.78 -7.36 13.48
CA PRO A 44 31.80 -6.37 13.89
C PRO A 44 30.40 -6.69 13.37
N THR A 45 29.40 -6.62 14.24
CA THR A 45 28.00 -6.97 13.93
C THR A 45 27.03 -6.12 14.75
N ALA A 46 25.72 -6.32 14.52
CA ALA A 46 24.64 -5.64 15.25
C ALA A 46 24.75 -4.10 15.17
N PHE A 47 25.04 -3.60 13.97
CA PHE A 47 25.09 -2.16 13.72
C PHE A 47 23.68 -1.56 13.82
N SER A 48 23.61 -0.43 14.51
CA SER A 48 22.43 0.44 14.59
C SER A 48 22.87 1.89 14.43
N ILE A 49 21.95 2.78 14.05
CA ILE A 49 22.24 4.22 13.99
C ILE A 49 22.73 4.70 15.36
N ASP A 50 23.84 5.43 15.38
CA ASP A 50 24.35 6.05 16.60
C ASP A 50 23.33 7.08 17.13
N PRO A 51 22.73 6.83 18.32
CA PRO A 51 21.71 7.72 18.86
C PRO A 51 22.24 9.10 19.26
N ASN A 52 23.57 9.27 19.33
CA ASN A 52 24.21 10.56 19.65
C ASN A 52 24.62 11.36 18.41
N GLY A 53 24.25 10.90 17.21
CA GLY A 53 24.49 11.63 15.98
C GLY A 53 23.76 12.98 15.92
N THR A 54 24.19 13.82 14.99
CA THR A 54 23.76 15.20 14.78
C THR A 54 23.57 15.47 13.29
N SER A 55 22.96 16.60 12.93
CA SER A 55 22.78 16.99 11.53
C SER A 55 24.09 17.30 10.77
N THR A 56 25.24 17.26 11.43
CA THR A 56 26.56 17.47 10.80
C THR A 56 27.52 16.29 11.00
N ALA A 57 27.13 15.29 11.79
CA ALA A 57 27.93 14.11 12.07
C ALA A 57 27.02 12.96 12.49
N GLN A 58 27.00 11.87 11.73
CA GLN A 58 26.16 10.70 12.00
C GLN A 58 27.00 9.43 11.88
N GLY A 59 26.59 8.35 12.55
CA GLY A 59 27.33 7.10 12.50
C GLY A 59 26.47 5.89 12.78
N VAL A 60 27.12 4.74 12.76
CA VAL A 60 26.58 3.47 13.28
C VAL A 60 27.45 2.99 14.43
N VAL A 61 26.80 2.38 15.42
CA VAL A 61 27.43 1.70 16.54
C VAL A 61 27.05 0.23 16.52
N GLY A 62 28.04 -0.64 16.70
CA GLY A 62 27.87 -2.08 16.74
C GLY A 62 28.77 -2.75 17.79
N SER A 63 28.66 -4.07 17.88
CA SER A 63 29.54 -4.89 18.72
C SER A 63 30.83 -5.21 17.95
N PRO A 64 32.03 -5.13 18.57
CA PRO A 64 33.28 -5.57 17.95
C PRO A 64 33.33 -7.08 17.61
N GLY A 65 32.45 -7.91 18.20
CA GLY A 65 32.42 -9.36 17.97
C GLY A 65 33.55 -10.14 18.67
N ALA A 66 34.37 -9.45 19.47
CA ALA A 66 35.38 -10.04 20.35
C ALA A 66 35.32 -9.34 21.72
N THR A 67 35.62 -10.06 22.80
CA THR A 67 35.78 -9.45 24.13
C THR A 67 37.16 -8.80 24.20
N LEU A 68 37.19 -7.48 24.41
CA LEU A 68 38.43 -6.72 24.49
C LEU A 68 38.69 -6.37 25.96
N GLY A 69 39.69 -7.01 26.57
CA GLY A 69 40.11 -6.70 27.93
C GLY A 69 39.12 -7.13 29.02
N GLY A 70 38.56 -6.15 29.74
CA GLY A 70 37.75 -6.39 30.92
C GLY A 70 36.29 -6.77 30.63
N ALA A 71 35.45 -6.67 31.66
CA ALA A 71 34.03 -7.03 31.59
C ALA A 71 33.12 -5.82 31.28
N LEU A 72 33.70 -4.64 31.07
CA LEU A 72 32.94 -3.46 30.71
C LEU A 72 32.60 -3.51 29.21
N PRO A 73 31.53 -2.81 28.77
CA PRO A 73 31.13 -2.84 27.36
C PRO A 73 32.21 -2.31 26.41
N ASP A 74 32.35 -3.00 25.28
CA ASP A 74 33.14 -2.54 24.14
C ASP A 74 32.20 -2.06 23.03
N SER A 75 32.64 -1.13 22.19
CA SER A 75 31.81 -0.61 21.11
C SER A 75 32.65 -0.35 19.86
N PHE A 76 32.04 -0.65 18.71
CA PHE A 76 32.60 -0.42 17.40
C PHE A 76 31.80 0.69 16.71
N TYR A 77 32.46 1.82 16.46
CA TYR A 77 31.84 2.98 15.82
C TYR A 77 32.35 3.12 14.39
N VAL A 78 31.43 3.45 13.50
CA VAL A 78 31.73 4.01 12.18
C VAL A 78 31.02 5.36 12.10
N GLN A 79 31.78 6.44 12.11
CA GLN A 79 31.29 7.82 12.17
C GLN A 79 31.57 8.54 10.85
N PHE A 80 30.67 9.43 10.47
CA PHE A 80 30.71 10.17 9.22
C PHE A 80 30.47 11.64 9.49
N TYR A 81 31.32 12.49 8.93
CA TYR A 81 31.25 13.95 9.04
C TYR A 81 30.94 14.61 7.69
N SER A 82 30.59 13.81 6.68
CA SER A 82 30.07 14.26 5.39
C SER A 82 29.09 13.25 4.79
N ASP A 83 28.29 13.70 3.82
CA ASP A 83 27.38 12.87 3.03
C ASP A 83 28.03 12.19 1.82
N THR A 84 29.34 12.32 1.65
CA THR A 84 30.03 11.84 0.45
C THR A 84 30.00 10.31 0.39
N THR A 85 29.43 9.77 -0.69
CA THR A 85 29.45 8.33 -0.98
C THR A 85 30.66 7.97 -1.85
N GLY A 86 31.09 6.71 -1.79
CA GLY A 86 32.25 6.23 -2.54
C GLY A 86 33.18 5.35 -1.72
N SER A 87 34.37 5.09 -2.27
CA SER A 87 35.43 4.32 -1.62
C SER A 87 36.49 5.26 -1.08
N PHE A 88 36.87 5.08 0.18
CA PHE A 88 37.82 5.93 0.88
C PHE A 88 38.90 5.10 1.55
N ASP A 89 40.14 5.58 1.47
CA ASP A 89 41.27 5.06 2.23
C ASP A 89 41.18 5.62 3.66
N LEU A 90 41.26 4.73 4.65
CA LEU A 90 41.10 5.07 6.07
C LEU A 90 42.41 5.54 6.73
N ALA A 91 43.55 5.51 6.04
CA ALA A 91 44.87 5.85 6.59
C ALA A 91 45.49 7.11 5.99
N SER A 92 44.78 7.82 5.11
CA SER A 92 45.32 8.95 4.38
C SER A 92 44.41 10.17 4.40
N GLY A 93 44.97 11.33 4.05
CA GLY A 93 44.24 12.60 4.03
C GLY A 93 43.62 12.94 5.39
N ASN A 94 42.38 13.42 5.36
CA ASN A 94 41.58 13.79 6.54
C ASN A 94 41.37 12.60 7.50
N ASN A 95 41.30 11.38 6.97
CA ASN A 95 41.05 10.15 7.71
C ASN A 95 42.28 9.62 8.49
N ALA A 96 43.45 10.26 8.35
CA ALA A 96 44.67 9.85 9.05
C ALA A 96 44.69 10.20 10.56
N SER A 97 43.80 11.10 11.01
CA SER A 97 43.66 11.47 12.41
C SER A 97 42.20 11.66 12.78
N PHE A 98 41.82 11.22 13.99
CA PHE A 98 40.44 11.34 14.48
C PHE A 98 39.94 12.80 14.50
N ALA A 99 40.82 13.78 14.73
CA ALA A 99 40.47 15.20 14.76
C ALA A 99 39.96 15.78 13.43
N THR A 100 40.35 15.19 12.31
CA THR A 100 40.08 15.73 10.96
C THR A 100 39.24 14.81 10.10
N CYS A 101 38.82 13.68 10.66
CA CYS A 101 38.38 12.55 9.88
C CYS A 101 36.96 12.70 9.32
N ASP A 102 36.79 12.32 8.05
CA ASP A 102 35.50 12.37 7.35
C ASP A 102 34.76 11.03 7.45
N GLN A 103 35.49 9.91 7.47
CA GLN A 103 35.00 8.55 7.69
C GLN A 103 35.86 7.84 8.75
N CYS A 104 35.31 7.64 9.94
CA CYS A 104 36.08 7.29 11.13
C CYS A 104 35.62 5.97 11.72
N VAL A 105 36.53 5.01 11.77
CA VAL A 105 36.36 3.75 12.48
C VAL A 105 37.10 3.85 13.80
N LEU A 106 36.34 3.73 14.89
CA LEU A 106 36.84 3.84 16.26
C LEU A 106 36.31 2.65 17.07
N VAL A 107 37.20 1.97 17.79
CA VAL A 107 36.81 0.99 18.80
C VAL A 107 37.13 1.55 20.18
N THR A 108 36.12 1.55 21.05
CA THR A 108 36.28 1.88 22.47
C THR A 108 36.24 0.61 23.29
N GLN A 109 37.17 0.49 24.22
CA GLN A 109 37.29 -0.67 25.09
C GLN A 109 36.97 -0.30 26.54
N ASP A 110 36.27 -1.20 27.23
CA ASP A 110 35.98 -1.12 28.65
C ASP A 110 35.34 0.24 29.06
N VAL A 111 34.18 0.55 28.46
CA VAL A 111 33.48 1.83 28.66
C VAL A 111 32.74 1.87 29.98
N SER A 112 32.95 2.93 30.77
CA SER A 112 32.20 3.24 31.98
C SER A 112 31.63 4.66 31.91
N GLY A 113 30.30 4.77 31.82
CA GLY A 113 29.66 6.05 31.55
C GLY A 113 30.09 6.60 30.18
N THR A 114 30.78 7.73 30.16
CA THR A 114 31.29 8.37 28.93
C THR A 114 32.80 8.17 28.73
N THR A 115 33.47 7.42 29.60
CA THR A 115 34.93 7.24 29.57
C THR A 115 35.27 5.83 29.12
N ALA A 116 36.07 5.71 28.06
CA ALA A 116 36.65 4.44 27.65
C ALA A 116 38.04 4.27 28.28
N SER A 117 38.42 3.03 28.58
CA SER A 117 39.75 2.73 29.13
C SER A 117 40.82 2.75 28.03
N LYS A 118 40.46 2.34 26.80
CA LYS A 118 41.32 2.41 25.62
C LYS A 118 40.55 2.80 24.37
N TYR A 119 41.27 3.39 23.43
CA TYR A 119 40.78 3.76 22.11
C TYR A 119 41.65 3.10 21.05
N PHE A 120 41.01 2.57 20.00
CA PHE A 120 41.69 2.09 18.81
C PHE A 120 41.15 2.82 17.60
N TYR A 121 42.06 3.41 16.84
CA TYR A 121 41.72 4.19 15.65
C TYR A 121 42.35 3.56 14.42
N GLN A 122 41.65 3.67 13.29
CA GLN A 122 42.10 3.18 12.00
C GLN A 122 43.52 3.67 11.64
N SER A 123 44.31 2.77 11.06
CA SER A 123 45.66 3.05 10.56
C SER A 123 45.94 2.44 9.19
N ALA A 124 45.03 1.60 8.67
CA ALA A 124 45.08 1.01 7.33
C ALA A 124 43.68 0.51 6.93
N GLY A 125 43.49 0.26 5.64
CA GLY A 125 42.28 -0.32 5.08
C GLY A 125 41.40 0.69 4.37
N SER A 126 40.21 0.23 3.96
CA SER A 126 39.27 1.05 3.19
C SER A 126 37.85 0.90 3.70
N ILE A 127 37.06 1.94 3.45
CA ILE A 127 35.62 1.96 3.65
C ILE A 127 34.91 2.25 2.33
N GLN A 128 33.82 1.55 2.07
CA GLN A 128 32.87 1.86 1.02
C GLN A 128 31.62 2.43 1.68
N VAL A 129 31.20 3.62 1.27
CA VAL A 129 29.97 4.29 1.72
C VAL A 129 28.95 4.24 0.59
N ASN A 130 27.84 3.56 0.82
CA ASN A 130 26.80 3.32 -0.18
C ASN A 130 25.63 4.30 -0.08
N LYS A 131 25.26 4.70 1.15
CA LYS A 131 24.18 5.68 1.43
C LYS A 131 24.75 6.96 2.06
N PRO A 132 24.24 8.16 1.74
CA PRO A 132 24.61 9.44 2.36
C PRO A 132 24.36 9.46 3.88
N PRO A 133 25.39 9.42 4.74
CA PRO A 133 25.16 9.07 6.14
C PRO A 133 24.35 10.05 7.00
N ILE A 134 24.25 11.31 6.59
CA ILE A 134 23.63 12.40 7.35
C ILE A 134 22.23 12.70 6.79
N SER A 135 22.03 12.65 5.46
CA SER A 135 20.78 13.09 4.82
C SER A 135 19.83 11.98 4.38
N SER A 136 20.24 10.70 4.31
CA SER A 136 19.36 9.64 3.80
C SER A 136 18.50 8.91 4.83
N GLY A 137 18.52 9.31 6.10
CA GLY A 137 17.73 8.63 7.16
C GLY A 137 18.21 7.20 7.51
N GLY A 138 19.28 6.74 6.87
CA GLY A 138 19.93 5.45 7.06
C GLY A 138 21.37 5.49 6.54
N ILE A 139 22.20 4.57 7.01
CA ILE A 139 23.63 4.46 6.70
C ILE A 139 23.93 3.06 6.22
N SER A 140 24.60 2.94 5.06
CA SER A 140 25.12 1.65 4.64
C SER A 140 26.48 1.71 3.96
N GLY A 141 27.23 0.63 4.11
CA GLY A 141 28.59 0.55 3.63
C GLY A 141 29.31 -0.74 4.05
N SER A 142 30.59 -0.81 3.73
CA SER A 142 31.44 -1.92 4.11
C SER A 142 32.88 -1.50 4.41
N LEU A 143 33.53 -2.28 5.25
CA LEU A 143 34.94 -2.17 5.62
C LEU A 143 35.72 -3.30 4.94
N SER A 144 36.94 -3.01 4.51
CA SER A 144 37.84 -4.02 3.95
C SER A 144 39.27 -3.85 4.45
N ASN A 145 39.80 -4.93 5.03
CA ASN A 145 41.17 -5.05 5.57
C ASN A 145 41.58 -3.87 6.45
N VAL A 146 40.72 -3.51 7.40
CA VAL A 146 40.92 -2.37 8.29
C VAL A 146 41.81 -2.79 9.45
N THR A 147 42.90 -2.08 9.66
CA THR A 147 43.73 -2.22 10.86
C THR A 147 43.47 -1.03 11.76
N LEU A 148 43.24 -1.28 13.05
CA LEU A 148 43.17 -0.25 14.08
C LEU A 148 44.30 -0.45 15.09
N VAL A 149 44.91 0.65 15.51
CA VAL A 149 45.98 0.64 16.52
C VAL A 149 45.53 1.38 17.77
N GLU A 150 46.04 0.96 18.92
CA GLU A 150 45.80 1.66 20.18
C GLU A 150 46.32 3.10 20.08
N VAL A 151 45.47 4.07 20.41
CA VAL A 151 45.78 5.50 20.37
C VAL A 151 45.40 6.18 21.69
N THR A 152 46.09 7.28 21.98
CA THR A 152 45.58 8.32 22.89
C THR A 152 44.84 9.38 22.10
N ILE A 153 43.75 9.92 22.64
CA ILE A 153 42.97 11.01 22.04
C ILE A 153 43.00 12.19 23.03
N ASP A 154 43.49 13.35 22.58
CA ASP A 154 43.62 14.55 23.41
C ASP A 154 42.36 15.43 23.39
N SER A 155 42.41 16.60 24.05
CA SER A 155 41.28 17.54 24.11
C SER A 155 40.93 18.21 22.77
N ASN A 156 41.82 18.10 21.78
CA ASN A 156 41.58 18.56 20.41
C ASN A 156 41.23 17.38 19.48
N TYR A 157 40.91 16.22 20.05
CA TYR A 157 40.57 14.98 19.34
C TYR A 157 41.72 14.39 18.51
N VAL A 158 42.97 14.82 18.73
CA VAL A 158 44.11 14.29 17.96
C VAL A 158 44.44 12.90 18.44
N SER A 159 44.32 11.92 17.54
CA SER A 159 44.68 10.52 17.80
C SER A 159 46.18 10.29 17.60
N THR A 160 46.88 9.85 18.65
CA THR A 160 48.32 9.53 18.61
C THR A 160 48.55 8.05 18.94
N PRO A 161 49.20 7.27 18.06
CA PRO A 161 49.51 5.86 18.31
C PRO A 161 50.32 5.65 19.59
N VAL A 162 49.92 4.67 20.40
CA VAL A 162 50.65 4.25 21.61
C VAL A 162 51.84 3.38 21.19
N PRO A 163 53.09 3.75 21.49
CA PRO A 163 54.25 2.93 21.15
C PRO A 163 54.17 1.54 21.79
N GLY A 164 54.21 0.48 20.97
CA GLY A 164 54.04 -0.90 21.44
C GLY A 164 52.62 -1.24 21.90
N GLY A 165 51.63 -0.39 21.58
CA GLY A 165 50.21 -0.62 21.86
C GLY A 165 49.63 -1.82 21.10
N ALA A 166 48.47 -2.27 21.53
CA ALA A 166 47.75 -3.36 20.86
C ALA A 166 47.20 -2.93 19.50
N CYS A 167 46.86 -3.90 18.65
CA CYS A 167 46.18 -3.65 17.39
C CYS A 167 45.03 -4.63 17.17
N LEU A 168 44.02 -4.14 16.43
CA LEU A 168 42.81 -4.85 16.02
C LEU A 168 42.76 -4.90 14.49
N HIS A 169 42.12 -5.91 13.93
CA HIS A 169 41.97 -6.07 12.50
C HIS A 169 40.55 -6.49 12.13
N VAL A 170 40.04 -5.98 11.02
CA VAL A 170 38.75 -6.33 10.42
C VAL A 170 39.02 -6.69 8.97
N SER A 171 39.03 -7.98 8.65
CA SER A 171 39.15 -8.47 7.27
C SER A 171 38.02 -7.95 6.38
N SER A 172 36.78 -8.07 6.85
CA SER A 172 35.62 -7.41 6.26
C SER A 172 34.48 -7.23 7.26
N ALA A 173 33.67 -6.19 7.06
CA ALA A 173 32.42 -5.99 7.77
C ALA A 173 31.45 -5.19 6.89
N SER A 174 30.14 -5.40 7.05
CA SER A 174 29.11 -4.57 6.41
C SER A 174 28.23 -3.97 7.48
N PHE A 175 27.79 -2.74 7.27
CA PHE A 175 26.81 -2.06 8.08
C PHE A 175 25.69 -1.55 7.18
N ASP A 176 24.45 -1.75 7.61
CA ASP A 176 23.24 -1.22 6.98
C ASP A 176 22.25 -1.00 8.13
N ALA A 177 22.00 0.26 8.47
CA ALA A 177 21.21 0.62 9.63
C ALA A 177 20.33 1.83 9.32
N GLY A 178 19.13 1.86 9.89
CA GLY A 178 18.11 2.84 9.56
C GLY A 178 17.63 2.68 8.12
N CYS A 179 17.09 3.78 7.60
CA CYS A 179 16.19 3.73 6.47
C CYS A 179 16.77 3.09 5.19
N GLY A 180 15.94 2.25 4.58
CA GLY A 180 16.17 1.58 3.30
C GLY A 180 16.93 0.26 3.42
N ASN A 181 16.89 -0.41 4.58
CA ASN A 181 17.51 -1.73 4.79
C ASN A 181 16.49 -2.89 4.80
N ASN A 182 15.19 -2.60 4.59
CA ASN A 182 14.06 -3.52 4.66
C ASN A 182 13.83 -4.20 6.03
N VAL A 183 14.32 -3.60 7.11
CA VAL A 183 14.08 -4.03 8.48
C VAL A 183 13.37 -2.90 9.21
N LEU A 184 12.22 -3.18 9.81
CA LEU A 184 11.49 -2.15 10.55
C LEU A 184 12.13 -1.94 11.93
N GLU A 185 12.83 -0.81 12.09
CA GLU A 185 13.58 -0.49 13.29
C GLU A 185 12.86 0.53 14.19
N SER A 186 13.35 0.69 15.42
CA SER A 186 12.74 1.63 16.35
C SER A 186 12.89 3.06 15.84
N GLY A 187 11.76 3.73 15.60
CA GLY A 187 11.73 5.10 15.08
C GLY A 187 11.32 5.21 13.61
N GLU A 188 11.21 4.08 12.90
CA GLU A 188 10.74 4.03 11.52
C GLU A 188 9.23 3.76 11.45
N ALA A 189 8.54 4.44 10.54
CA ALA A 189 7.14 4.09 10.25
C ALA A 189 7.06 2.88 9.32
N CYS A 190 7.99 2.78 8.38
CA CYS A 190 8.18 1.68 7.44
C CYS A 190 9.64 1.65 7.00
N ASP A 191 10.11 0.54 6.42
CA ASP A 191 11.38 0.49 5.68
C ASP A 191 11.23 -0.41 4.44
N GLY A 192 11.28 0.18 3.25
CA GLY A 192 11.20 -0.56 2.00
C GLY A 192 9.95 -1.44 1.94
N THR A 193 10.12 -2.76 1.98
CA THR A 193 8.99 -3.72 2.05
C THR A 193 8.51 -4.04 3.47
N ALA A 194 9.26 -3.66 4.50
CA ALA A 194 8.89 -3.83 5.90
C ALA A 194 7.90 -2.72 6.31
N LEU A 195 6.63 -2.91 5.97
CA LEU A 195 5.55 -1.93 6.23
C LEU A 195 4.88 -2.12 7.61
N GLY A 196 5.34 -3.08 8.40
CA GLY A 196 4.66 -3.53 9.62
C GLY A 196 3.31 -4.18 9.29
N SER A 197 2.26 -3.82 10.03
CA SER A 197 0.88 -4.25 9.78
C SER A 197 0.05 -3.24 8.98
N SER A 198 0.67 -2.16 8.49
CA SER A 198 -0.03 -1.11 7.77
C SER A 198 -0.27 -1.50 6.32
N THR A 199 -1.45 -1.13 5.82
CA THR A 199 -1.83 -1.31 4.42
C THR A 199 -2.52 -0.05 3.91
N CYS A 200 -2.87 0.02 2.63
CA CYS A 200 -3.64 1.14 2.09
C CYS A 200 -4.97 1.36 2.83
N SER A 201 -5.60 0.30 3.36
CA SER A 201 -6.83 0.43 4.15
C SER A 201 -6.63 1.14 5.49
N THR A 202 -5.45 1.02 6.10
CA THR A 202 -5.08 1.76 7.32
C THR A 202 -5.13 3.27 7.09
N PHE A 203 -4.92 3.74 5.85
CA PHE A 203 -4.93 5.15 5.46
C PHE A 203 -6.22 5.58 4.74
N GLY A 204 -7.28 4.78 4.80
CA GLY A 204 -8.60 5.12 4.25
C GLY A 204 -8.78 4.84 2.76
N PHE A 205 -7.86 4.11 2.14
CA PHE A 205 -8.00 3.66 0.75
C PHE A 205 -8.66 2.28 0.68
N THR A 206 -9.26 1.94 -0.45
CA THR A 206 -9.96 0.65 -0.62
C THR A 206 -9.09 -0.42 -1.27
N GLY A 207 -7.91 -0.07 -1.77
CA GLY A 207 -6.97 -1.01 -2.37
C GLY A 207 -5.62 -0.38 -2.71
N GLY A 208 -4.86 -1.06 -3.57
CA GLY A 208 -3.54 -0.65 -4.04
C GLY A 208 -2.39 -1.18 -3.19
N GLN A 209 -1.18 -0.70 -3.48
CA GLN A 209 0.04 -1.11 -2.81
C GLN A 209 0.60 0.07 -1.99
N LEU A 210 0.68 -0.11 -0.68
CA LEU A 210 1.32 0.84 0.21
C LEU A 210 2.84 0.78 -0.01
N GLY A 211 3.47 1.92 -0.17
CA GLY A 211 4.92 2.04 -0.32
C GLY A 211 5.59 2.59 0.94
N CYS A 212 6.91 2.65 0.90
CA CYS A 212 7.73 3.32 1.88
C CYS A 212 8.72 4.26 1.18
N SER A 213 8.76 5.51 1.60
CA SER A 213 9.68 6.53 1.07
C SER A 213 11.11 6.32 1.56
N SER A 214 12.08 6.98 0.92
CA SER A 214 13.49 7.00 1.35
C SER A 214 13.73 7.73 2.69
N SER A 215 12.70 8.34 3.26
CA SER A 215 12.70 8.93 4.60
C SER A 215 11.90 8.09 5.61
N CYS A 216 11.60 6.83 5.28
CA CYS A 216 10.91 5.87 6.12
C CYS A 216 9.54 6.35 6.62
N GLN A 217 8.86 7.08 5.73
CA GLN A 217 7.46 7.47 5.84
C GLN A 217 6.62 6.67 4.85
N TYR A 218 5.41 6.30 5.24
CA TYR A 218 4.47 5.62 4.36
C TYR A 218 4.17 6.44 3.11
N ASP A 219 4.22 5.77 1.96
CA ASP A 219 3.89 6.35 0.67
C ASP A 219 2.56 5.76 0.17
N THR A 220 1.52 6.59 0.15
CA THR A 220 0.18 6.20 -0.29
C THR A 220 -0.07 6.44 -1.78
N SER A 221 0.94 6.88 -2.55
CA SER A 221 0.78 7.14 -3.99
C SER A 221 0.42 5.90 -4.81
N GLY A 222 0.80 4.71 -4.33
CA GLY A 222 0.41 3.42 -4.90
C GLY A 222 -0.95 2.89 -4.40
N CYS A 223 -1.59 3.59 -3.46
CA CYS A 223 -2.91 3.22 -2.96
C CYS A 223 -4.01 3.67 -3.92
N THR A 224 -5.04 2.84 -4.06
CA THR A 224 -6.21 3.13 -4.90
C THR A 224 -7.42 3.43 -4.03
N GLY A 225 -8.07 4.55 -4.32
CA GLY A 225 -9.37 4.88 -3.76
C GLY A 225 -10.49 4.11 -4.45
N PHE A 226 -11.65 4.05 -3.81
CA PHE A 226 -12.87 3.60 -4.46
C PHE A 226 -13.32 4.68 -5.44
N SER A 227 -13.36 4.36 -6.72
CA SER A 227 -13.98 5.19 -7.75
C SER A 227 -15.31 4.59 -8.14
N CYS A 228 -16.39 5.34 -7.93
CA CYS A 228 -17.71 4.99 -8.44
C CYS A 228 -17.68 5.00 -9.98
N SER A 229 -17.99 3.88 -10.62
CA SER A 229 -18.09 3.75 -12.08
C SER A 229 -19.49 4.06 -12.61
N ALA A 230 -20.36 4.67 -11.80
CA ALA A 230 -21.72 5.00 -12.21
C ALA A 230 -21.72 6.00 -13.36
N THR A 231 -22.55 5.73 -14.36
CA THR A 231 -22.85 6.68 -15.44
C THR A 231 -23.68 7.81 -14.84
N ASP A 232 -23.20 9.05 -14.92
CA ASP A 232 -23.90 10.21 -14.38
C ASP A 232 -25.06 10.61 -15.30
N LEU A 233 -26.29 10.49 -14.80
CA LEU A 233 -27.52 10.91 -15.46
C LEU A 233 -27.89 12.37 -15.11
N GLY A 234 -27.17 12.98 -14.16
CA GLY A 234 -27.41 14.32 -13.68
C GLY A 234 -28.69 14.46 -12.85
N THR A 235 -29.20 15.69 -12.78
CA THR A 235 -30.41 16.04 -12.02
C THR A 235 -31.66 15.81 -12.86
N PHE A 236 -32.59 15.00 -12.35
CA PHE A 236 -33.90 14.84 -12.97
C PHE A 236 -34.70 16.14 -12.88
N ALA A 237 -35.18 16.63 -14.03
CA ALA A 237 -35.90 17.90 -14.15
C ALA A 237 -37.26 17.73 -14.84
N GLY A 238 -37.94 16.60 -14.62
CA GLY A 238 -39.29 16.31 -15.14
C GLY A 238 -39.35 15.83 -16.59
N THR A 239 -38.23 15.75 -17.30
CA THR A 239 -38.16 15.14 -18.63
C THR A 239 -37.72 13.69 -18.52
N THR A 240 -38.45 12.76 -19.14
CA THR A 240 -38.11 11.33 -19.13
C THR A 240 -36.69 11.09 -19.64
N LEU A 241 -35.88 10.41 -18.83
CA LEU A 241 -34.55 9.96 -19.22
C LEU A 241 -34.66 8.55 -19.80
N ASN A 242 -33.95 8.30 -20.89
CA ASN A 242 -33.94 7.01 -21.57
C ASN A 242 -32.50 6.60 -21.83
N GLU A 243 -32.12 5.45 -21.28
CA GLU A 243 -30.80 4.85 -21.42
C GLU A 243 -30.92 3.43 -21.96
N THR A 244 -29.87 2.96 -22.61
CA THR A 244 -29.74 1.56 -23.00
C THR A 244 -28.40 1.03 -22.53
N GLY A 245 -28.35 -0.21 -22.08
CA GLY A 245 -27.12 -0.81 -21.59
C GLY A 245 -27.02 -2.30 -21.90
N ASP A 246 -25.86 -2.85 -21.57
CA ASP A 246 -25.54 -4.28 -21.64
C ASP A 246 -24.65 -4.63 -20.44
N THR A 247 -25.14 -5.50 -19.56
CA THR A 247 -24.41 -5.92 -18.36
C THR A 247 -23.30 -6.94 -18.65
N CYS A 248 -23.31 -7.65 -19.79
CA CYS A 248 -22.41 -8.78 -20.04
C CYS A 248 -20.91 -8.44 -20.10
N THR A 249 -20.56 -7.16 -20.24
CA THR A 249 -19.16 -6.69 -20.25
C THR A 249 -18.81 -5.82 -19.06
N ALA A 250 -19.74 -5.70 -18.11
CA ALA A 250 -19.61 -4.85 -16.95
C ALA A 250 -18.90 -5.58 -15.79
N THR A 251 -18.80 -4.90 -14.65
CA THR A 251 -18.16 -5.46 -13.45
C THR A 251 -19.10 -6.44 -12.73
N SER A 252 -18.57 -7.23 -11.80
CA SER A 252 -19.34 -8.05 -10.84
C SER A 252 -18.91 -7.69 -9.41
N GLN A 253 -19.05 -6.41 -9.07
CA GLN A 253 -18.57 -5.82 -7.81
C GLN A 253 -19.69 -5.46 -6.83
N TYR A 254 -20.92 -5.33 -7.30
CA TYR A 254 -22.07 -5.07 -6.45
C TYR A 254 -22.88 -6.34 -6.36
N ASP A 255 -23.32 -6.66 -5.16
CA ASP A 255 -24.07 -7.87 -4.89
C ASP A 255 -24.91 -7.56 -3.65
N VAL A 256 -26.22 -7.45 -3.83
CA VAL A 256 -27.15 -7.11 -2.74
C VAL A 256 -27.30 -8.30 -1.79
N ALA A 257 -26.32 -8.50 -0.92
CA ALA A 257 -26.36 -9.52 0.12
C ALA A 257 -27.37 -9.15 1.20
N GLN A 258 -28.26 -10.07 1.60
CA GLN A 258 -29.20 -9.99 2.73
C GLN A 258 -29.17 -8.65 3.47
N SER A 259 -29.77 -7.62 2.87
CA SER A 259 -29.66 -6.25 3.37
C SER A 259 -30.19 -6.23 4.81
N PRO A 260 -29.50 -5.58 5.76
CA PRO A 260 -30.01 -5.45 7.12
C PRO A 260 -31.25 -4.55 7.20
N THR A 261 -31.61 -3.87 6.10
CA THR A 261 -32.78 -3.00 6.02
C THR A 261 -33.99 -3.78 5.52
N SER A 262 -35.15 -3.59 6.15
CA SER A 262 -36.41 -4.24 5.74
C SER A 262 -36.89 -3.81 4.34
N ALA A 263 -36.36 -2.71 3.80
CA ALA A 263 -36.71 -2.20 2.48
C ALA A 263 -36.23 -3.12 1.34
N CYS A 264 -35.12 -3.84 1.53
CA CYS A 264 -34.54 -4.70 0.51
C CYS A 264 -34.35 -6.13 1.04
N SER A 265 -35.47 -6.85 1.17
CA SER A 265 -35.51 -8.23 1.65
C SER A 265 -35.15 -9.21 0.52
N PHE A 266 -33.90 -9.17 0.05
CA PHE A 266 -33.42 -9.96 -1.09
C PHE A 266 -32.23 -10.85 -0.71
N ASN A 267 -32.01 -11.92 -1.47
CA ASN A 267 -31.01 -12.94 -1.13
C ASN A 267 -29.59 -12.52 -1.57
N ASP A 268 -29.39 -12.38 -2.87
CA ASP A 268 -28.13 -12.00 -3.53
C ASP A 268 -28.38 -11.65 -5.01
N SER A 269 -27.50 -10.85 -5.62
CA SER A 269 -27.49 -10.54 -7.05
C SER A 269 -26.05 -10.62 -7.58
N PRO A 270 -25.43 -11.82 -7.66
CA PRO A 270 -24.00 -11.94 -7.96
C PRO A 270 -23.65 -11.79 -9.44
N GLY A 271 -24.56 -11.27 -10.26
CA GLY A 271 -24.39 -11.10 -11.69
C GLY A 271 -23.43 -9.97 -12.07
N PRO A 272 -23.24 -9.73 -13.38
CA PRO A 272 -22.61 -8.51 -13.86
C PRO A 272 -23.55 -7.29 -13.71
N GLU A 273 -23.04 -6.17 -13.22
CA GLU A 273 -23.84 -4.99 -12.94
C GLU A 273 -23.42 -3.73 -13.73
N ARG A 274 -24.39 -2.85 -13.96
CA ARG A 274 -24.17 -1.47 -14.38
C ARG A 274 -24.78 -0.49 -13.40
N LEU A 275 -24.11 0.65 -13.22
CA LEU A 275 -24.50 1.67 -12.27
C LEU A 275 -24.80 3.00 -12.95
N TYR A 276 -25.79 3.69 -12.40
CA TYR A 276 -26.20 5.03 -12.82
C TYR A 276 -26.34 5.93 -11.60
N ALA A 277 -25.86 7.17 -11.70
CA ALA A 277 -26.06 8.18 -10.67
C ALA A 277 -27.18 9.12 -11.10
N LEU A 278 -28.21 9.26 -10.25
CA LEU A 278 -29.39 10.08 -10.49
C LEU A 278 -29.56 11.05 -9.33
N THR A 279 -29.58 12.35 -9.61
CA THR A 279 -29.87 13.36 -8.58
C THR A 279 -31.34 13.79 -8.66
N LEU A 280 -32.04 13.76 -7.53
CA LEU A 280 -33.43 14.19 -7.40
C LEU A 280 -33.52 15.44 -6.53
N GLN A 281 -34.35 16.41 -6.91
CA GLN A 281 -34.64 17.58 -6.08
C GLN A 281 -35.60 17.22 -4.92
N PRO A 282 -35.65 17.99 -3.82
CA PRO A 282 -36.57 17.74 -2.71
C PRO A 282 -38.02 17.53 -3.16
N GLY A 283 -38.65 16.46 -2.68
CA GLY A 283 -40.03 16.08 -2.97
C GLY A 283 -40.26 15.50 -4.37
N THR A 284 -39.22 15.29 -5.17
CA THR A 284 -39.36 14.64 -6.49
C THR A 284 -39.56 13.14 -6.30
N LYS A 285 -40.61 12.60 -6.93
CA LYS A 285 -40.91 11.16 -7.01
C LYS A 285 -40.79 10.71 -8.46
N VAL A 286 -40.01 9.67 -8.73
CA VAL A 286 -39.78 9.12 -10.07
C VAL A 286 -40.03 7.62 -10.09
N ARG A 287 -40.41 7.11 -11.25
CA ARG A 287 -40.42 5.68 -11.56
C ARG A 287 -39.14 5.33 -12.30
N VAL A 288 -38.53 4.22 -11.92
CA VAL A 288 -37.38 3.63 -12.61
C VAL A 288 -37.84 2.31 -13.20
N ASP A 289 -37.85 2.23 -14.54
CA ASP A 289 -38.30 1.06 -15.28
C ASP A 289 -37.14 0.45 -16.07
N LEU A 290 -36.97 -0.85 -15.91
CA LEU A 290 -36.10 -1.66 -16.74
C LEU A 290 -36.99 -2.50 -17.67
N THR A 291 -36.78 -2.34 -18.98
CA THR A 291 -37.61 -2.97 -20.01
C THR A 291 -36.74 -3.53 -21.14
N ASN A 292 -37.35 -4.31 -22.03
CA ASN A 292 -36.63 -4.99 -23.12
C ASN A 292 -35.43 -5.81 -22.62
N ILE A 293 -35.60 -6.39 -21.43
CA ILE A 293 -34.56 -7.19 -20.78
C ILE A 293 -34.34 -8.50 -21.52
N ALA A 294 -33.08 -8.87 -21.68
CA ALA A 294 -32.65 -10.12 -22.31
C ALA A 294 -32.18 -11.18 -21.31
N PHE A 295 -32.31 -10.90 -20.01
CA PHE A 295 -31.80 -11.69 -18.88
C PHE A 295 -32.69 -11.49 -17.65
N ASP A 296 -32.50 -12.33 -16.63
CA ASP A 296 -33.14 -12.19 -15.32
C ASP A 296 -32.38 -11.11 -14.52
N ALA A 297 -32.97 -9.93 -14.37
CA ALA A 297 -32.29 -8.79 -13.75
C ALA A 297 -32.83 -8.47 -12.36
N ALA A 298 -31.94 -8.01 -11.50
CA ALA A 298 -32.28 -7.39 -10.23
C ALA A 298 -32.01 -5.87 -10.35
N LEU A 299 -33.06 -5.06 -10.17
CA LEU A 299 -32.98 -3.61 -10.16
C LEU A 299 -33.03 -3.10 -8.73
N TRP A 300 -32.01 -2.39 -8.27
CA TRP A 300 -31.97 -1.88 -6.89
C TRP A 300 -31.26 -0.54 -6.77
N VAL A 301 -31.49 0.15 -5.66
CA VAL A 301 -31.02 1.54 -5.48
C VAL A 301 -30.40 1.75 -4.12
N VAL A 302 -29.24 2.41 -4.07
CA VAL A 302 -28.57 2.82 -2.82
C VAL A 302 -28.32 4.33 -2.78
N THR A 303 -28.06 4.86 -1.58
CA THR A 303 -27.74 6.29 -1.39
C THR A 303 -26.25 6.58 -1.41
N SER A 304 -25.39 5.55 -1.47
CA SER A 304 -23.95 5.68 -1.55
C SER A 304 -23.38 4.71 -2.58
N CYS A 305 -22.62 5.20 -3.55
CA CYS A 305 -21.98 4.32 -4.52
C CYS A 305 -20.96 3.37 -3.88
N ALA A 306 -20.38 3.74 -2.74
CA ALA A 306 -19.45 2.85 -2.03
C ALA A 306 -20.16 1.64 -1.40
N ASP A 307 -21.49 1.64 -1.37
CA ASP A 307 -22.31 0.58 -0.78
C ASP A 307 -22.57 -0.54 -1.78
N LYS A 308 -21.59 -1.44 -1.89
CA LYS A 308 -21.63 -2.60 -2.78
C LYS A 308 -22.56 -3.71 -2.34
N THR A 309 -23.03 -3.67 -1.09
CA THR A 309 -23.80 -4.76 -0.48
C THR A 309 -25.19 -4.32 -0.04
N GLY A 310 -25.68 -3.16 -0.51
CA GLY A 310 -27.03 -2.69 -0.25
C GLY A 310 -27.36 -2.35 1.22
N ASN A 311 -26.38 -1.90 2.02
CA ASN A 311 -26.62 -1.47 3.41
C ASN A 311 -27.51 -0.22 3.52
N THR A 312 -27.54 0.59 2.47
CA THR A 312 -28.26 1.86 2.33
C THR A 312 -29.33 1.76 1.22
N CYS A 313 -29.78 0.54 0.97
CA CYS A 313 -30.76 0.24 -0.07
C CYS A 313 -32.08 0.97 0.21
N VAL A 314 -32.63 1.56 -0.85
CA VAL A 314 -33.85 2.38 -0.83
C VAL A 314 -35.04 1.55 -1.30
N ASP A 315 -34.88 0.86 -2.42
CA ASP A 315 -35.90 0.00 -3.02
C ASP A 315 -35.23 -1.03 -3.94
N ILE A 316 -35.95 -2.13 -4.20
CA ILE A 316 -35.52 -3.24 -5.06
C ILE A 316 -36.70 -3.84 -5.82
N SER A 317 -36.45 -4.23 -7.06
CA SER A 317 -37.38 -4.95 -7.91
C SER A 317 -36.64 -6.12 -8.55
N ASP A 318 -37.19 -7.32 -8.35
CA ASP A 318 -36.70 -8.56 -8.95
C ASP A 318 -37.92 -9.34 -9.41
N THR A 319 -38.12 -9.38 -10.72
CA THR A 319 -39.19 -10.16 -11.33
C THR A 319 -38.62 -10.90 -12.50
N LEU A 320 -39.24 -12.01 -12.93
CA LEU A 320 -38.80 -12.78 -14.11
C LEU A 320 -38.93 -12.02 -15.45
N GLY A 321 -39.35 -10.76 -15.41
CA GLY A 321 -39.65 -9.88 -16.52
C GLY A 321 -39.26 -8.45 -16.15
N ASN A 322 -39.80 -7.46 -16.86
CA ASN A 322 -39.50 -6.05 -16.61
C ASN A 322 -39.54 -5.68 -15.12
N GLU A 323 -38.52 -4.98 -14.67
CA GLU A 323 -38.31 -4.56 -13.30
C GLU A 323 -38.74 -3.10 -13.16
N SER A 324 -39.44 -2.77 -12.09
CA SER A 324 -39.94 -1.41 -11.84
C SER A 324 -39.90 -1.12 -10.35
N LEU A 325 -39.41 0.07 -9.99
CA LEU A 325 -39.39 0.58 -8.62
C LEU A 325 -39.66 2.08 -8.58
N THR A 326 -39.88 2.59 -7.38
CA THR A 326 -40.17 4.02 -7.17
C THR A 326 -39.11 4.66 -6.28
N LEU A 327 -38.64 5.85 -6.66
CA LEU A 327 -37.70 6.63 -5.86
C LEU A 327 -38.28 7.99 -5.52
N GLU A 328 -38.18 8.35 -4.24
CA GLU A 328 -38.59 9.67 -3.76
C GLU A 328 -37.46 10.31 -2.95
N ASN A 329 -37.15 11.57 -3.26
CA ASN A 329 -36.32 12.38 -2.39
C ASN A 329 -37.17 13.05 -1.31
N THR A 330 -37.31 12.37 -0.18
CA THR A 330 -38.02 12.87 1.01
C THR A 330 -37.19 13.85 1.85
N SER A 331 -35.95 14.14 1.44
CA SER A 331 -35.07 15.07 2.15
C SER A 331 -35.36 16.54 1.78
N SER A 332 -34.73 17.46 2.50
CA SER A 332 -34.86 18.91 2.26
C SER A 332 -33.79 19.48 1.31
N ALA A 333 -32.93 18.64 0.74
CA ALA A 333 -31.88 19.03 -0.19
C ALA A 333 -31.85 18.09 -1.40
N ASP A 334 -31.15 18.47 -2.47
CA ASP A 334 -30.90 17.57 -3.59
C ASP A 334 -30.17 16.31 -3.08
N ALA A 335 -30.64 15.13 -3.48
CA ALA A 335 -30.08 13.86 -3.08
C ALA A 335 -29.70 13.04 -4.32
N THR A 336 -28.53 12.40 -4.26
CA THR A 336 -28.06 11.50 -5.34
C THR A 336 -28.27 10.06 -4.93
N TYR A 337 -28.90 9.31 -5.82
CA TYR A 337 -29.17 7.90 -5.72
C TYR A 337 -28.36 7.15 -6.77
N TYR A 338 -27.98 5.92 -6.46
CA TYR A 338 -27.25 5.06 -7.38
C TYR A 338 -28.16 3.91 -7.74
N VAL A 339 -28.58 3.87 -9.01
CA VAL A 339 -29.41 2.81 -9.58
C VAL A 339 -28.48 1.73 -10.13
N ILE A 340 -28.66 0.51 -9.65
CA ILE A 340 -27.88 -0.67 -10.03
C ILE A 340 -28.79 -1.59 -10.85
N VAL A 341 -28.37 -1.87 -12.07
CA VAL A 341 -28.96 -2.87 -12.95
C VAL A 341 -28.04 -4.08 -12.90
N ASP A 342 -28.49 -5.14 -12.26
CA ASP A 342 -27.68 -6.31 -11.92
C ASP A 342 -28.27 -7.60 -12.52
N GLY A 343 -27.45 -8.62 -12.70
CA GLY A 343 -27.90 -9.96 -13.02
C GLY A 343 -28.31 -10.71 -11.76
N TYR A 344 -29.47 -11.38 -11.79
CA TYR A 344 -29.94 -12.18 -10.67
C TYR A 344 -28.94 -13.29 -10.28
N SER A 345 -28.27 -13.90 -11.26
CA SER A 345 -27.21 -14.87 -11.01
C SER A 345 -25.91 -14.54 -11.74
N THR A 346 -24.83 -15.20 -11.35
CA THR A 346 -23.49 -15.04 -11.97
C THR A 346 -23.43 -15.20 -13.50
N SER A 347 -24.45 -15.83 -14.10
CA SER A 347 -24.54 -16.04 -15.55
C SER A 347 -25.59 -15.16 -16.24
N ASP A 348 -26.43 -14.45 -15.48
CA ASP A 348 -27.48 -13.62 -16.04
C ASP A 348 -26.89 -12.27 -16.43
N CYS A 349 -26.89 -11.99 -17.72
CA CYS A 349 -26.47 -10.72 -18.26
C CYS A 349 -27.10 -10.49 -19.62
N GLY A 350 -27.24 -9.23 -20.03
CA GLY A 350 -27.72 -8.90 -21.35
C GLY A 350 -28.08 -7.44 -21.53
N THR A 351 -28.73 -7.16 -22.65
CA THR A 351 -29.19 -5.81 -22.99
C THR A 351 -30.47 -5.45 -22.27
N TYR A 352 -30.63 -4.15 -22.00
CA TYR A 352 -31.81 -3.58 -21.37
C TYR A 352 -32.04 -2.13 -21.84
N ALA A 353 -33.25 -1.64 -21.62
CA ALA A 353 -33.61 -0.23 -21.69
C ALA A 353 -34.02 0.28 -20.30
N LEU A 354 -33.33 1.30 -19.81
CA LEU A 354 -33.58 1.96 -18.53
C LEU A 354 -34.33 3.27 -18.79
N THR A 355 -35.49 3.43 -18.15
CA THR A 355 -36.30 4.66 -18.26
C THR A 355 -36.52 5.25 -16.87
N ILE A 356 -36.33 6.57 -16.75
CA ILE A 356 -36.67 7.31 -15.53
C ILE A 356 -37.73 8.33 -15.88
N SER A 357 -38.90 8.20 -15.26
CA SER A 357 -40.07 9.04 -15.57
C SER A 357 -40.63 9.72 -14.32
N ASP A 358 -41.25 10.88 -14.53
CA ASP A 358 -41.81 11.69 -13.45
C ASP A 358 -43.10 11.06 -12.92
N ILE A 359 -43.24 10.96 -11.59
CA ILE A 359 -44.51 10.59 -10.94
C ILE A 359 -45.11 11.86 -10.34
N ALA A 360 -45.72 12.68 -11.20
CA ALA A 360 -46.47 13.84 -10.76
C ALA A 360 -47.88 13.43 -10.32
N VAL A 361 -48.18 13.57 -9.03
CA VAL A 361 -49.53 13.32 -8.49
C VAL A 361 -50.53 14.31 -9.13
N PRO A 362 -51.55 13.84 -9.89
CA PRO A 362 -52.50 14.71 -10.53
C PRO A 362 -53.27 15.55 -9.50
N GLY A 363 -53.57 16.81 -9.81
CA GLY A 363 -54.38 17.65 -8.93
C GLY A 363 -55.81 17.15 -8.69
N SER A 364 -56.27 16.17 -9.47
CA SER A 364 -57.54 15.46 -9.28
C SER A 364 -57.43 14.24 -8.36
N TRP A 365 -56.24 13.86 -7.91
CA TRP A 365 -56.05 12.81 -6.92
C TRP A 365 -56.51 13.29 -5.54
N THR A 366 -57.34 12.49 -4.86
CA THR A 366 -57.96 12.85 -3.58
C THR A 366 -57.55 11.96 -2.42
N CYS A 367 -56.88 10.84 -2.67
CA CYS A 367 -56.32 9.98 -1.64
C CYS A 367 -54.98 10.52 -1.14
N ASP A 368 -54.37 9.84 -0.16
CA ASP A 368 -53.01 10.21 0.29
C ASP A 368 -52.06 10.17 -0.92
N PRO A 369 -51.24 11.22 -1.16
CA PRO A 369 -50.26 11.23 -2.23
C PRO A 369 -49.27 10.05 -2.18
N SER A 370 -49.05 9.45 -1.01
CA SER A 370 -48.17 8.29 -0.88
C SER A 370 -48.65 7.08 -1.67
N TYR A 371 -49.97 6.95 -1.90
CA TYR A 371 -50.59 5.83 -2.61
C TYR A 371 -50.61 5.99 -4.14
N PHE A 372 -50.36 7.19 -4.66
CA PHE A 372 -50.38 7.37 -6.11
C PHE A 372 -49.14 6.75 -6.77
N ALA A 373 -49.35 5.76 -7.66
CA ALA A 373 -48.29 5.07 -8.41
C ALA A 373 -47.18 4.53 -7.50
N ALA A 374 -47.57 3.94 -6.37
CA ALA A 374 -46.68 3.46 -5.32
C ALA A 374 -46.25 1.99 -5.50
N LEU A 375 -46.75 1.30 -6.52
CA LEU A 375 -46.55 -0.14 -6.77
C LEU A 375 -47.06 -1.03 -5.62
N ASP A 376 -47.97 -0.53 -4.78
CA ASP A 376 -48.57 -1.28 -3.67
C ASP A 376 -49.95 -1.85 -4.03
N GLY A 377 -50.54 -1.40 -5.13
CA GLY A 377 -51.72 -1.96 -5.78
C GLY A 377 -52.52 -0.86 -6.45
N CYS A 378 -53.71 -1.20 -6.93
CA CYS A 378 -54.56 -0.29 -7.69
C CYS A 378 -55.55 0.44 -6.77
N ASP A 379 -55.31 1.71 -6.47
CA ASP A 379 -56.15 2.54 -5.61
C ASP A 379 -57.29 3.24 -6.37
N CYS A 380 -58.52 2.75 -6.17
CA CYS A 380 -59.73 3.27 -6.79
C CYS A 380 -60.51 4.24 -5.89
N GLU A 381 -61.41 4.99 -6.51
CA GLU A 381 -62.20 6.06 -5.88
C GLU A 381 -61.34 7.20 -5.33
N CYS A 382 -60.12 7.33 -5.86
CA CYS A 382 -59.16 8.37 -5.52
C CYS A 382 -59.18 9.56 -6.51
N GLY A 383 -60.22 9.67 -7.33
CA GLY A 383 -60.48 10.79 -8.24
C GLY A 383 -59.71 10.76 -9.55
N ALA A 384 -58.41 10.41 -9.54
CA ALA A 384 -57.62 10.15 -10.75
C ALA A 384 -57.32 8.65 -10.91
N TRP A 385 -56.96 8.23 -12.13
CA TRP A 385 -56.56 6.85 -12.40
C TRP A 385 -55.20 6.60 -11.77
N ASP A 386 -55.13 5.62 -10.90
CA ASP A 386 -53.87 5.14 -10.35
C ASP A 386 -53.10 4.33 -11.41
N PRO A 387 -51.87 4.74 -11.79
CA PRO A 387 -51.05 3.99 -12.74
C PRO A 387 -50.83 2.52 -12.38
N ASP A 388 -50.87 2.16 -11.10
CA ASP A 388 -50.67 0.77 -10.66
C ASP A 388 -51.82 -0.16 -11.11
N CYS A 389 -52.98 0.41 -11.45
CA CYS A 389 -54.09 -0.30 -12.09
C CYS A 389 -53.79 -0.78 -13.53
N ASN A 390 -52.64 -0.41 -14.10
CA ASN A 390 -52.20 -0.95 -15.39
C ASN A 390 -51.65 -2.38 -15.27
N ASP A 391 -51.26 -2.83 -14.06
CA ASP A 391 -50.97 -4.25 -13.81
C ASP A 391 -52.28 -5.02 -13.59
N PRO A 392 -52.63 -5.98 -14.48
CA PRO A 392 -53.85 -6.77 -14.32
C PRO A 392 -53.85 -7.67 -13.07
N ASN A 393 -52.71 -7.87 -12.42
CA ASN A 393 -52.56 -8.66 -11.21
C ASN A 393 -52.51 -7.81 -9.93
N ALA A 394 -52.55 -6.47 -10.05
CA ALA A 394 -52.54 -5.59 -8.89
C ALA A 394 -53.77 -5.83 -8.00
N SER A 395 -53.55 -5.79 -6.68
CA SER A 395 -54.65 -5.81 -5.71
C SER A 395 -55.48 -4.54 -5.86
N VAL A 396 -56.80 -4.66 -6.00
CA VAL A 396 -57.68 -3.49 -6.14
C VAL A 396 -58.13 -3.01 -4.76
N TYR A 397 -57.82 -1.76 -4.44
CA TYR A 397 -58.23 -1.07 -3.22
C TYR A 397 -59.39 -0.09 -3.49
N GLY A 398 -60.20 0.18 -2.46
CA GLY A 398 -61.38 1.06 -2.57
C GLY A 398 -62.63 0.41 -3.17
N CYS A 399 -62.50 -0.68 -3.94
CA CYS A 399 -63.63 -1.39 -4.53
C CYS A 399 -64.15 -2.57 -3.70
N SER A 400 -65.42 -2.94 -3.94
CA SER A 400 -65.97 -4.19 -3.40
C SER A 400 -65.40 -5.42 -4.13
N SER A 401 -65.44 -6.60 -3.50
CA SER A 401 -64.80 -7.83 -4.01
C SER A 401 -65.34 -8.36 -5.35
N SER A 402 -66.42 -7.80 -5.88
CA SER A 402 -66.99 -8.13 -7.19
C SER A 402 -66.79 -7.04 -8.23
N GLN A 403 -66.12 -5.95 -7.89
CA GLN A 403 -65.90 -4.78 -8.75
C GLN A 403 -64.45 -4.69 -9.19
N SER A 404 -64.24 -3.97 -10.29
CA SER A 404 -62.93 -3.67 -10.84
C SER A 404 -62.71 -2.16 -10.92
N CYS A 405 -61.45 -1.73 -10.86
CA CYS A 405 -61.11 -0.36 -11.18
C CYS A 405 -61.19 -0.15 -12.68
N VAL A 406 -62.01 0.80 -13.11
CA VAL A 406 -62.06 1.22 -14.51
C VAL A 406 -61.68 2.70 -14.62
N GLN A 407 -61.18 3.12 -15.78
CA GLN A 407 -60.91 4.53 -16.01
C GLN A 407 -62.17 5.39 -15.75
N PRO A 408 -62.04 6.55 -15.07
CA PRO A 408 -60.80 7.22 -14.68
C PRO A 408 -60.33 6.93 -13.24
N GLY A 409 -60.61 5.75 -12.67
CA GLY A 409 -60.26 5.38 -11.29
C GLY A 409 -61.49 5.13 -10.43
N VAL A 410 -62.55 4.56 -11.00
CA VAL A 410 -63.84 4.31 -10.33
C VAL A 410 -64.17 2.83 -10.33
N CYS A 411 -64.87 2.37 -9.30
CA CYS A 411 -65.28 0.99 -9.14
C CYS A 411 -66.52 0.67 -9.97
N GLN A 412 -66.44 -0.35 -10.82
CA GLN A 412 -67.57 -0.87 -11.60
C GLN A 412 -67.77 -2.37 -11.43
#